data_AF-A0A926IM26-F1
#
_entry.id   AF-A0A926IM26-F1
#
_cell.length_a   1.000
_cell.length_b   1.000
_cell.length_c   1.000
_cell.angle_alpha   90.00
_cell.angle_beta   90.00
_cell.angle_gamma   90.00
#
_symmetry.space_group_name_H-M   'P 1'
#
loop_
_entity.id
_entity.type
_entity.pdbx_description
1 polymer ?
#
loop_
_entity_poly.entity_id
_entity_poly.type
_entity_poly.pdbx_seq_one_letter_code
_entity_poly.pdbx_strand_id
1 'polypeptide(L)'
;MITNHFKDILDNYLECKTTGRFNKNHEMFKLINYITTDALNDIVKEYSLSARGSCGAGAWTRYPWIAAYNEEITTTIQRGVYIVYLFSEDMSRVYLTLNQGCTNLKKELGTKAAKESMISTREIGK
;
A
#
# COMPACT_ATOMS: atom_id res chain seq x y z
N MET A 1 -3.48 -13.21 14.06
CA MET A 1 -2.33 -13.16 13.12
C MET A 1 -2.73 -12.34 11.91
N ILE A 2 -1.80 -11.57 11.32
CA ILE A 2 -2.07 -10.68 10.17
C ILE A 2 -2.74 -11.39 8.98
N THR A 3 -2.46 -12.69 8.81
CA THR A 3 -3.08 -13.55 7.79
C THR A 3 -4.59 -13.66 7.89
N ASN A 4 -5.17 -13.61 9.10
CA ASN A 4 -6.62 -13.64 9.29
C ASN A 4 -7.24 -12.35 8.75
N HIS A 5 -6.62 -11.20 9.01
CA HIS A 5 -7.10 -9.94 8.48
C HIS A 5 -7.00 -9.90 6.95
N PHE A 6 -5.94 -10.47 6.36
CA PHE A 6 -5.84 -10.59 4.91
C PHE A 6 -6.98 -11.47 4.34
N LYS A 7 -7.29 -12.58 5.00
CA LYS A 7 -8.43 -13.41 4.61
C LYS A 7 -9.74 -12.65 4.69
N ASP A 8 -9.99 -11.91 5.78
CA ASP A 8 -11.20 -11.12 5.94
C ASP A 8 -11.34 -10.03 4.86
N ILE A 9 -10.22 -9.42 4.45
CA ILE A 9 -10.18 -8.47 3.33
C ILE A 9 -10.53 -9.19 2.02
N LEU A 10 -9.88 -10.32 1.73
CA LEU A 10 -10.10 -11.08 0.49
C LEU A 10 -11.57 -11.54 0.37
N ASP A 11 -12.13 -12.04 1.46
CA ASP A 11 -13.47 -12.65 1.46
C ASP A 11 -14.58 -11.58 1.37
N ASN A 12 -14.38 -10.38 1.92
CA ASN A 12 -15.47 -9.41 2.14
C ASN A 12 -15.32 -8.07 1.39
N TYR A 13 -14.15 -7.74 0.83
CA TYR A 13 -13.92 -6.40 0.25
C TYR A 13 -14.79 -6.12 -0.98
N LEU A 14 -15.03 -7.11 -1.85
CA LEU A 14 -15.82 -6.91 -3.08
C LEU A 14 -17.27 -6.51 -2.78
N GLU A 15 -17.90 -7.18 -1.83
CA GLU A 15 -19.25 -6.83 -1.38
C GLU A 15 -19.24 -5.42 -0.78
N CYS A 16 -18.33 -5.16 0.17
CA CYS A 16 -18.20 -3.84 0.81
C CYS A 16 -18.01 -2.69 -0.19
N LYS A 17 -17.17 -2.91 -1.22
CA LYS A 17 -16.91 -1.93 -2.29
C LYS A 17 -18.16 -1.63 -3.11
N THR A 18 -19.01 -2.63 -3.31
CA THR A 18 -20.16 -2.58 -4.23
C THR A 18 -21.40 -2.01 -3.56
N THR A 19 -21.66 -2.39 -2.31
CA THR A 19 -22.88 -2.01 -1.57
C THR A 19 -22.62 -0.92 -0.54
N GLY A 20 -21.40 -0.81 -0.03
CA GLY A 20 -21.03 0.09 1.06
C GLY A 20 -20.60 1.48 0.59
N ARG A 21 -21.12 2.52 1.24
CA ARG A 21 -20.63 3.89 1.04
C ARG A 21 -19.22 4.05 1.61
N PHE A 22 -18.28 4.56 0.80
CA PHE A 22 -16.93 4.89 1.25
C PHE A 22 -16.99 5.89 2.41
N ASN A 23 -16.54 5.49 3.60
CA ASN A 23 -16.44 6.35 4.77
C ASN A 23 -15.48 5.78 5.82
N LYS A 24 -14.91 6.65 6.67
CA LYS A 24 -13.92 6.27 7.68
C LYS A 24 -14.48 5.40 8.82
N ASN A 25 -15.79 5.40 9.02
CA ASN A 25 -16.45 4.62 10.06
C ASN A 25 -16.83 3.21 9.59
N HIS A 26 -16.69 2.91 8.29
CA HIS A 26 -16.99 1.60 7.73
C HIS A 26 -16.01 0.55 8.26
N GLU A 27 -16.50 -0.64 8.61
CA GLU A 27 -15.66 -1.69 9.20
C GLU A 27 -14.52 -2.12 8.26
N MET A 28 -14.80 -2.35 6.97
CA MET A 28 -13.75 -2.62 5.97
C MET A 28 -12.71 -1.47 5.84
N PHE A 29 -13.13 -0.21 6.00
CA PHE A 29 -12.18 0.91 5.99
C PHE A 29 -11.25 0.81 7.20
N LYS A 30 -11.81 0.57 8.40
CA LYS A 30 -11.01 0.41 9.62
C LYS A 30 -10.11 -0.81 9.57
N LEU A 31 -10.61 -1.92 9.01
CA LEU A 31 -9.86 -3.16 8.85
C LEU A 31 -8.58 -2.92 8.06
N ILE A 32 -8.67 -2.26 6.90
CA ILE A 32 -7.51 -2.03 6.03
C ILE A 32 -6.62 -0.89 6.57
N ASN A 33 -7.20 0.28 6.80
CA ASN A 33 -6.44 1.50 7.08
C ASN A 33 -5.89 1.58 8.51
N TYR A 34 -6.46 0.82 9.45
CA TYR A 34 -6.06 0.84 10.86
C TYR A 34 -5.67 -0.56 11.33
N ILE A 35 -6.63 -1.47 11.52
CA ILE A 35 -6.39 -2.75 12.23
C ILE A 35 -5.28 -3.58 11.57
N THR A 36 -5.33 -3.76 10.25
CA THR A 36 -4.31 -4.55 9.53
C THR A 36 -3.02 -3.76 9.34
N THR A 37 -3.12 -2.45 9.21
CA THR A 37 -1.95 -1.56 9.13
C THR A 37 -1.16 -1.59 10.44
N ASP A 38 -1.82 -1.47 11.59
CA ASP A 38 -1.23 -1.53 12.92
C ASP A 38 -0.64 -2.93 13.18
N ALA A 39 -1.36 -4.00 12.80
CA ALA A 39 -0.83 -5.35 12.89
C ALA A 39 0.44 -5.57 12.05
N LEU A 40 0.54 -4.95 10.86
CA LEU A 40 1.79 -4.96 10.09
C LEU A 40 2.85 -4.10 10.77
N ASN A 41 2.48 -2.93 11.28
CA ASN A 41 3.38 -2.00 11.95
C ASN A 41 4.06 -2.66 13.16
N ASP A 42 3.31 -3.45 13.93
CA ASP A 42 3.84 -4.20 15.07
C ASP A 42 4.91 -5.22 14.69
N ILE A 43 4.84 -5.78 13.48
CA ILE A 43 5.84 -6.71 12.94
C ILE A 43 7.06 -5.95 12.42
N VAL A 44 6.84 -4.89 11.63
CA VAL A 44 7.91 -4.26 10.85
C VAL A 44 8.70 -3.21 11.65
N LYS A 45 8.14 -2.69 12.75
CA LYS A 45 8.82 -1.71 13.62
C LYS A 45 10.13 -2.23 14.22
N GLU A 46 10.25 -3.54 14.44
CA GLU A 46 11.49 -4.17 14.92
C GLU A 46 12.64 -4.05 13.90
N TYR A 47 12.33 -3.75 12.64
CA TYR A 47 13.27 -3.57 11.54
C TYR A 47 13.43 -2.10 11.13
N SER A 48 13.04 -1.15 12.00
CA SER A 48 13.04 0.28 11.72
C SER A 48 12.20 0.67 10.49
N LEU A 49 11.12 -0.06 10.23
CA LEU A 49 10.15 0.23 9.19
C LEU A 49 8.83 0.72 9.80
N SER A 50 8.04 1.45 9.03
CA SER A 50 6.67 1.85 9.40
C SER A 50 5.64 1.37 8.38
N ALA A 51 4.43 1.05 8.84
CA ALA A 51 3.36 0.58 7.96
C ALA A 51 2.33 1.67 7.65
N ARG A 52 1.78 1.66 6.43
CA ARG A 52 0.53 2.38 6.09
C ARG A 52 -0.32 1.52 5.16
N GLY A 53 -1.63 1.60 5.30
CA GLY A 53 -2.58 0.96 4.38
C GLY A 53 -3.63 1.93 3.85
N SER A 54 -4.24 1.55 2.73
CA SER A 54 -5.32 2.33 2.15
C SER A 54 -6.26 1.46 1.32
N CYS A 55 -7.55 1.60 1.57
CA CYS A 55 -8.63 1.17 0.69
C CYS A 55 -9.10 2.27 -0.27
N GLY A 56 -8.30 3.32 -0.48
CA GLY A 56 -8.62 4.46 -1.33
C GLY A 56 -8.82 5.78 -0.57
N ALA A 57 -8.95 6.87 -1.32
CA ALA A 57 -9.15 8.22 -0.80
C ALA A 57 -10.29 8.90 -1.57
N GLY A 58 -11.45 9.06 -0.92
CA GLY A 58 -12.67 9.60 -1.51
C GLY A 58 -13.58 8.54 -2.15
N ALA A 59 -13.01 7.44 -2.62
CA ALA A 59 -13.72 6.26 -3.12
C ALA A 59 -12.90 4.99 -2.85
N TRP A 60 -13.58 3.84 -2.84
CA TRP A 60 -12.94 2.53 -2.73
C TRP A 60 -12.03 2.28 -3.94
N THR A 61 -10.77 1.94 -3.69
CA THR A 61 -9.86 1.52 -4.77
C THR A 61 -10.21 0.12 -5.28
N ARG A 62 -9.84 -0.17 -6.52
CA ARG A 62 -9.86 -1.55 -7.05
C ARG A 62 -8.79 -2.42 -6.39
N TYR A 63 -7.69 -1.82 -5.93
CA TYR A 63 -6.52 -2.52 -5.40
C TYR A 63 -6.17 -1.96 -4.02
N PRO A 64 -6.83 -2.40 -2.94
CA PRO A 64 -6.44 -2.01 -1.59
C PRO A 64 -5.03 -2.53 -1.32
N TRP A 65 -4.31 -1.83 -0.45
CA TRP A 65 -2.90 -2.14 -0.19
C TRP A 65 -2.49 -1.82 1.23
N ILE A 66 -1.45 -2.50 1.70
CA ILE A 66 -0.80 -2.26 2.98
C ILE A 66 0.71 -2.36 2.75
N ALA A 67 1.42 -1.25 2.96
CA ALA A 67 2.84 -1.10 2.65
C ALA A 67 3.68 -0.93 3.91
N ALA A 68 4.93 -1.38 3.86
CA ALA A 68 5.97 -1.11 4.83
C ALA A 68 7.06 -0.23 4.19
N TYR A 69 7.49 0.78 4.93
CA TYR A 69 8.43 1.79 4.48
C TYR A 69 9.67 1.83 5.35
N ASN A 70 10.83 1.99 4.72
CA ASN A 70 11.96 2.63 5.39
C ASN A 70 11.76 4.14 5.26
N GLU A 71 11.56 4.85 6.37
CA GLU A 71 11.24 6.29 6.36
C GLU A 71 12.39 7.17 5.85
N GLU A 72 13.63 6.68 5.87
CA GLU A 72 14.77 7.35 5.24
C GLU A 72 14.67 7.32 3.70
N ILE A 73 13.99 6.32 3.15
CA ILE A 73 13.79 6.15 1.69
C ILE A 73 12.48 6.81 1.26
N THR A 74 11.37 6.50 1.93
CA THR A 74 10.06 7.04 1.59
C THR A 74 9.08 6.91 2.73
N THR A 75 8.06 7.76 2.71
CA THR A 75 6.90 7.67 3.61
C THR A 75 5.58 7.59 2.81
N THR A 76 5.67 7.34 1.50
CA THR A 76 4.52 7.33 0.60
C THR A 76 4.72 6.36 -0.56
N ILE A 77 3.63 5.76 -1.05
CA ILE A 77 3.62 4.94 -2.27
C ILE A 77 3.98 5.72 -3.54
N GLN A 78 3.99 7.04 -3.49
CA GLN A 78 4.11 7.91 -4.67
C GLN A 78 5.56 8.22 -5.07
N ARG A 79 6.56 7.87 -4.26
CA ARG A 79 8.00 8.01 -4.53
C ARG A 79 8.81 6.95 -3.80
N GLY A 80 10.08 6.81 -4.16
CA GLY A 80 11.01 5.89 -3.51
C GLY A 80 10.64 4.43 -3.70
N VAL A 81 11.29 3.55 -2.94
CA VAL A 81 11.10 2.09 -2.98
C VAL A 81 10.46 1.62 -1.68
N TYR A 82 9.54 0.67 -1.76
CA TYR A 82 8.79 0.17 -0.62
C TYR A 82 8.29 -1.26 -0.84
N ILE A 83 8.04 -1.97 0.27
CA ILE A 83 7.43 -3.30 0.26
C ILE A 83 5.93 -3.13 0.41
N VAL A 84 5.12 -3.86 -0.36
CA VAL A 84 3.66 -3.73 -0.31
C VAL A 84 2.96 -5.07 -0.45
N TYR A 85 1.96 -5.28 0.40
CA TYR A 85 0.88 -6.24 0.19
C TYR A 85 -0.18 -5.58 -0.69
N LEU A 86 -0.32 -6.06 -1.93
CA LEU A 86 -1.26 -5.56 -2.92
C LEU A 86 -2.34 -6.60 -3.19
N PHE A 87 -3.59 -6.26 -2.91
CA PHE A 87 -4.73 -7.14 -3.14
C PHE A 87 -5.17 -7.05 -4.61
N SER A 88 -5.43 -8.20 -5.24
CA SER A 88 -5.91 -8.26 -6.63
C SER A 88 -7.31 -7.67 -6.73
N GLU A 89 -7.68 -7.15 -7.90
CA GLU A 89 -8.99 -6.50 -8.09
C GLU A 89 -10.19 -7.39 -7.72
N ASP A 90 -10.09 -8.67 -8.05
CA ASP A 90 -11.09 -9.71 -7.81
C ASP A 90 -11.00 -10.30 -6.40
N MET A 91 -10.08 -9.80 -5.57
CA MET A 91 -9.79 -10.28 -4.22
C MET A 91 -9.46 -11.78 -4.13
N SER A 92 -9.03 -12.41 -5.23
CA SER A 92 -8.61 -13.82 -5.23
C SER A 92 -7.17 -14.02 -4.71
N ARG A 93 -6.36 -12.95 -4.67
CA ARG A 93 -4.93 -13.01 -4.35
C ARG A 93 -4.48 -11.76 -3.58
N VAL A 94 -3.46 -11.96 -2.74
CA VAL A 94 -2.63 -10.87 -2.21
C VAL A 94 -1.19 -11.13 -2.63
N TYR A 95 -0.54 -10.11 -3.18
CA TYR A 95 0.86 -10.17 -3.62
C TYR A 95 1.74 -9.44 -2.63
N LEU A 96 2.88 -10.02 -2.28
CA LEU A 96 3.97 -9.30 -1.62
C LEU A 96 4.96 -8.86 -2.70
N THR A 97 5.12 -7.56 -2.91
CA THR A 97 5.97 -7.02 -3.96
C THR A 97 6.88 -5.91 -3.44
N LEU A 98 8.02 -5.75 -4.12
CA LEU A 98 8.87 -4.55 -4.01
C LEU A 98 8.47 -3.59 -5.12
N ASN A 99 7.94 -2.42 -4.74
CA ASN A 99 7.44 -1.43 -5.68
C ASN A 99 8.28 -0.14 -5.64
N GLN A 100 8.20 0.63 -6.73
CA GLN A 100 8.83 1.94 -6.84
C GLN A 100 7.78 2.98 -7.23
N GLY A 101 7.62 4.00 -6.39
CA GLY A 101 6.70 5.10 -6.62
C GLY A 101 7.21 6.07 -7.69
N CYS A 102 6.35 6.43 -8.64
CA CYS A 102 6.70 7.31 -9.77
C CYS A 102 5.85 8.59 -9.83
N THR A 103 4.70 8.63 -9.15
CA THR A 103 3.71 9.71 -9.29
C THR A 103 4.28 11.07 -8.89
N ASN A 104 4.90 11.18 -7.72
CA ASN A 104 5.48 12.45 -7.27
C ASN A 104 6.73 12.81 -8.06
N LEU A 105 7.56 11.83 -8.42
CA LEU A 105 8.72 12.03 -9.30
C LEU A 105 8.31 12.64 -10.64
N LYS A 106 7.24 12.14 -11.28
CA LYS A 106 6.72 12.70 -12.54
C LYS A 106 6.22 14.13 -12.36
N LYS A 107 5.54 14.42 -11.25
CA LYS A 107 5.03 15.77 -10.95
C LYS A 107 6.16 16.77 -10.74
N GLU A 108 7.25 16.35 -10.11
CA GLU A 108 8.38 17.21 -9.74
C GLU A 108 9.40 17.38 -10.89
N LEU A 109 9.71 16.30 -11.61
CA LEU A 109 10.82 16.26 -12.59
C LEU A 109 10.34 16.21 -14.05
N GLY A 110 9.05 15.95 -14.29
CA GLY A 110 8.54 15.57 -15.59
C GLY A 110 8.91 14.13 -15.97
N THR A 111 8.26 13.60 -17.03
CA THR A 111 8.31 12.16 -17.35
C THR A 111 9.71 11.62 -17.65
N LYS A 112 10.52 12.36 -18.41
CA LYS A 112 11.86 11.91 -18.82
C LYS A 112 12.81 11.79 -17.63
N ALA A 113 12.98 12.87 -16.87
CA ALA A 113 13.86 12.89 -15.72
C ALA A 113 13.37 11.99 -14.58
N ALA A 114 12.05 11.82 -14.40
CA ALA A 114 11.52 10.83 -13.46
C ALA A 114 11.95 9.40 -13.82
N LYS A 115 11.95 9.03 -15.11
CA LYS A 115 12.44 7.73 -15.56
C LYS A 115 13.93 7.53 -15.27
N GLU A 116 14.75 8.55 -15.54
CA GLU A 116 16.19 8.52 -15.26
C GLU A 116 16.47 8.39 -13.75
N SER A 117 15.75 9.14 -12.92
CA SER A 117 15.80 9.03 -11.46
C SER A 117 15.41 7.63 -10.97
N MET A 118 14.36 7.03 -11.56
CA MET A 118 13.95 5.67 -11.21
C MET A 118 15.02 4.61 -11.56
N ILE A 119 15.66 4.76 -12.73
CA ILE A 119 16.78 3.90 -13.14
C ILE A 119 17.95 4.05 -12.17
N SER A 120 18.31 5.28 -11.81
CA SER A 120 19.38 5.53 -10.84
C SER A 120 19.10 4.87 -9.48
N THR A 121 17.89 5.02 -8.96
CA THR A 121 17.45 4.37 -7.70
C THR A 121 17.63 2.85 -7.74
N ARG A 122 17.37 2.21 -8.89
CA ARG A 122 17.58 0.77 -9.08
C ARG A 122 19.05 0.37 -8.97
N GLU A 123 19.96 1.20 -9.49
CA GLU A 123 21.39 0.89 -9.52
C GLU A 123 22.11 1.21 -8.20
N ILE A 124 21.61 2.13 -7.38
CA ILE A 124 22.20 2.53 -6.08
C ILE A 124 22.17 1.38 -5.05
N GLY A 125 21.33 0.36 -5.24
CA GLY A 125 21.30 -0.84 -4.39
C GLY A 125 22.40 -1.87 -4.65
N LYS A 126 23.41 -1.55 -5.47
CA LYS A 126 24.65 -2.34 -5.66
C LYS A 126 25.79 -1.72 -4.88
#